data_AF-A0A7V9EYK8-F1
#
_entry.id   AF-A0A7V9EYK8-F1
#
_cell.length_a   1.000
_cell.length_b   1.000
_cell.length_c   1.000
_cell.angle_alpha   90.00
_cell.angle_beta   90.00
_cell.angle_gamma   90.00
#
_symmetry.space_group_name_H-M   'P 1'
#
loop_
_entity.id
_entity.type
_entity.pdbx_description
1 polymer ?
#
loop_
_entity_poly.entity_id
_entity_poly.type
_entity_poly.pdbx_seq_one_letter_code
_entity_poly.pdbx_strand_id
1 'polypeptide(L)' 'EALLVSIGAPRLRQIGLELAEPMADAEHRLYELLARDDPDGAHSRYNALVRRLVSFERAAACVASGADACGR' A
#
# COMPACT_ATOMS: atom_id res chain seq x y z
N GLU A 1 -4.25 2.08 9.90
CA GLU A 1 -4.48 1.98 8.44
C GLU A 1 -3.80 3.10 7.63
N ALA A 2 -3.74 4.34 8.13
CA ALA A 2 -3.12 5.46 7.41
C ALA A 2 -1.66 5.23 6.94
N LEU A 3 -0.82 4.55 7.74
CA LEU A 3 0.58 4.27 7.38
C LEU A 3 0.70 3.35 6.15
N LEU A 4 -0.19 2.37 6.01
CA LEU A 4 -0.16 1.43 4.89
C LEU A 4 -0.49 2.13 3.56
N VAL A 5 -1.41 3.10 3.60
CA VAL A 5 -1.76 3.93 2.44
C VAL A 5 -0.57 4.79 2.02
N SER A 6 0.20 5.33 2.96
CA SER A 6 1.43 6.08 2.66
C SER A 6 2.53 5.22 2.02
N ILE A 7 2.61 3.92 2.35
CA ILE A 7 3.57 2.99 1.73
C ILE A 7 3.21 2.73 0.26
N GLY A 8 1.92 2.56 -0.04
CA GLY A 8 1.45 2.34 -1.42
C GLY A 8 1.22 3.60 -2.24
N ALA A 9 1.25 4.77 -1.58
CA ALA A 9 1.05 6.08 -2.21
C ALA A 9 1.89 6.32 -3.48
N PRO A 10 3.21 6.02 -3.53
CA PRO A 10 4.00 6.27 -4.74
C PRO A 10 3.50 5.48 -5.96
N ARG A 11 3.18 4.19 -5.80
CA ARG A 11 2.67 3.36 -6.91
C ARG A 11 1.25 3.73 -7.31
N LEU A 12 0.39 4.00 -6.34
CA LEU A 12 -0.99 4.41 -6.60
C LEU A 12 -1.05 5.81 -7.26
N ARG A 13 -0.12 6.71 -6.96
CA ARG A 13 0.03 7.98 -7.67
C ARG A 13 0.51 7.79 -9.11
N GLN A 14 1.36 6.81 -9.38
CA GLN A 14 1.79 6.49 -10.75
C GLN A 14 0.64 6.03 -11.66
N ILE A 15 -0.42 5.43 -11.10
CA ILE A 15 -1.64 5.04 -11.83
C ILE A 15 -2.72 6.14 -11.86
N GLY A 16 -2.40 7.36 -11.40
CA GLY A 16 -3.28 8.52 -11.48
C GLY A 16 -4.21 8.76 -10.29
N LEU A 17 -4.02 8.07 -9.16
CA LEU A 17 -4.78 8.37 -7.94
C LEU A 17 -4.15 9.53 -7.18
N GLU A 18 -4.97 10.55 -6.84
CA GLU A 18 -4.55 11.63 -5.95
C GLU A 18 -4.48 11.13 -4.50
N LEU A 19 -3.28 10.76 -4.07
CA LEU A 19 -2.99 10.41 -2.68
C LEU A 19 -2.09 11.44 -2.02
N ALA A 20 -2.18 11.56 -0.70
CA ALA A 20 -1.28 12.41 0.08
C ALA A 20 0.19 11.99 -0.11
N GLU A 21 1.11 12.93 0.15
CA GLU A 21 2.54 12.65 0.07
C GLU A 21 2.93 11.44 0.93
N PRO A 22 3.79 10.55 0.42
CA PRO A 22 4.29 9.43 1.20
C PRO A 22 5.03 9.96 2.43
N MET A 23 4.60 9.50 3.60
CA MET A 23 5.30 9.82 4.84
C MET A 23 6.65 9.12 4.86
N ALA A 24 7.72 9.86 5.18
CA ALA A 24 9.01 9.26 5.45
C ALA A 24 8.89 8.24 6.59
N ASP A 25 9.59 7.11 6.43
CA ASP A 25 9.64 6.01 7.41
C ASP A 25 8.28 5.36 7.75
N ALA A 26 7.28 5.47 6.86
CA ALA A 26 5.95 4.88 7.08
C ALA A 26 6.01 3.36 7.34
N GLU A 27 6.90 2.63 6.65
CA GLU A 27 7.16 1.20 6.89
C GLU A 27 7.68 0.95 8.30
N HIS A 28 8.72 1.68 8.71
CA HIS A 28 9.35 1.51 10.02
C HIS A 28 8.36 1.83 11.14
N ARG A 29 7.61 2.92 11.02
CA ARG A 29 6.58 3.31 11.98
C ARG A 29 5.45 2.30 12.07
N LEU A 30 5.03 1.71 10.94
CA LEU A 30 4.01 0.67 10.94
C LEU A 30 4.52 -0.58 11.65
N TYR A 31 5.75 -0.98 11.39
CA TYR A 31 6.39 -2.11 12.05
C TYR A 31 6.52 -1.89 13.56
N GLU A 32 7.01 -0.73 13.99
CA GLU A 32 7.11 -0.38 15.42
C GLU A 32 5.76 -0.40 16.12
N LEU A 33 4.70 0.10 15.47
CA LEU A 33 3.34 0.07 16.01
C LEU A 33 2.83 -1.35 16.21
N LEU A 34 3.07 -2.23 15.22
CA LEU A 34 2.69 -3.64 15.31
C LEU A 34 3.53 -4.39 16.35
N ALA A 35 4.83 -4.12 16.41
CA ALA A 35 5.75 -4.74 17.36
C ALA A 35 5.48 -4.31 18.82
N ARG A 36 4.93 -3.10 19.02
CA ARG A 36 4.47 -2.65 20.35
C ARG A 36 3.22 -3.38 20.83
N ASP A 37 2.33 -3.79 19.93
CA ASP A 37 1.08 -4.48 20.25
C ASP A 37 1.32 -5.98 20.44
N ASP A 38 2.03 -6.60 19.49
CA ASP A 38 2.33 -8.03 19.49
C ASP A 38 3.62 -8.29 18.70
N PRO A 39 4.79 -8.38 19.35
CA PRO A 39 6.07 -8.55 18.65
C PRO A 39 6.18 -9.89 17.92
N ASP A 40 5.54 -10.96 18.42
CA ASP A 40 5.56 -12.29 17.80
C ASP A 40 4.65 -12.35 16.56
N GLY A 41 3.50 -11.66 16.61
CA GLY A 41 2.56 -11.54 15.49
C GLY A 41 2.83 -10.38 14.53
N ALA A 42 3.70 -9.43 14.89
CA ALA A 42 3.94 -8.19 14.13
C ALA A 42 4.36 -8.49 12.68
N HIS A 43 5.25 -9.45 12.49
CA HIS A 43 5.75 -9.83 11.18
C HIS A 43 4.63 -10.43 10.30
N SER A 44 3.78 -11.26 10.89
CA SER A 44 2.65 -11.88 10.18
C SER A 44 1.58 -10.84 9.82
N ARG A 45 1.22 -9.95 10.75
CA ARG A 45 0.28 -8.85 10.52
C ARG A 45 0.80 -7.87 9.47
N TYR A 46 2.08 -7.50 9.55
CA TYR A 46 2.74 -6.68 8.54
C TYR A 46 2.67 -7.34 7.16
N ASN A 47 3.07 -8.61 7.06
CA ASN A 47 3.03 -9.35 5.79
C ASN A 47 1.61 -9.48 5.24
N ALA A 48 0.60 -9.68 6.09
CA ALA A 48 -0.79 -9.72 5.66
C ALA A 48 -1.25 -8.37 5.08
N LEU A 49 -0.91 -7.26 5.74
CA LEU A 49 -1.23 -5.91 5.28
C LEU A 49 -0.50 -5.57 3.97
N VAL A 50 0.79 -5.89 3.86
CA VAL A 50 1.58 -5.67 2.63
C VAL A 50 1.01 -6.49 1.47
N ARG A 51 0.67 -7.76 1.69
CA ARG A 51 0.03 -8.59 0.64
C ARG A 51 -1.30 -8.00 0.17
N ARG A 52 -2.11 -7.49 1.10
CA ARG A 52 -3.38 -6.82 0.76
C ARG A 52 -3.14 -5.54 -0.03
N LEU A 53 -2.15 -4.73 0.34
CA LEU A 53 -1.76 -3.53 -0.37
C LEU A 53 -1.31 -3.85 -1.80
N VAL A 54 -0.39 -4.79 -1.98
CA VAL A 54 0.11 -5.21 -3.30
C VAL A 54 -1.03 -5.78 -4.17
N SER A 55 -1.96 -6.54 -3.59
CA SER A 55 -3.13 -7.02 -4.32
C SER A 55 -4.01 -5.86 -4.81
N PHE A 56 -4.18 -4.83 -3.99
CA PHE A 56 -4.94 -3.63 -4.35
C PHE A 56 -4.22 -2.82 -5.44
N GLU A 57 -2.91 -2.60 -5.31
CA GLU A 57 -2.09 -1.94 -6.34
C GLU A 57 -2.19 -2.64 -7.69
N ARG A 58 -2.11 -3.98 -7.70
CA ARG A 58 -2.24 -4.77 -8.93
C ARG A 58 -3.62 -4.66 -9.55
N ALA A 59 -4.68 -4.73 -8.73
CA ALA A 59 -6.04 -4.58 -9.23
C ALA A 59 -6.27 -3.17 -9.81
N ALA A 60 -5.80 -2.14 -9.11
CA ALA A 60 -5.89 -0.75 -9.56
C ALA A 60 -5.09 -0.51 -10.85
N ALA A 61 -3.88 -1.06 -10.96
CA ALA A 61 -3.08 -1.02 -12.18
C ALA A 61 -3.76 -1.77 -13.34
N CYS A 62 -4.38 -2.93 -13.11
CA CYS A 62 -5.15 -3.64 -14.13
C CYS A 62 -6.35 -2.82 -14.62
N VAL A 63 -7.05 -2.11 -13.75
CA VAL A 63 -8.17 -1.23 -14.14
C VAL A 63 -7.65 -0.02 -14.92
N ALA A 64 -6.55 0.59 -14.47
CA ALA A 64 -5.91 1.71 -15.18
C ALA A 64 -5.46 1.30 -16.59
N SER A 65 -4.71 0.20 -16.72
CA SER A 65 -4.25 -0.30 -18.03
C SER A 65 -5.36 -0.93 -18.88
N GLY A 66 -6.41 -1.46 -18.26
CA GLY A 66 -7.58 -1.99 -18.96
C GLY A 66 -8.49 -0.90 -19.53
N ALA A 67 -8.56 0.26 -18.85
CA ALA A 67 -9.21 1.46 -19.39
C ALA A 67 -8.47 1.97 -20.64
N ASP A 68 -7.14 1.86 -20.68
CA ASP A 68 -6.33 2.24 -21.85
C ASP A 68 -6.55 1.31 -23.08
N ALA A 69 -7.04 0.09 -22.87
CA ALA A 69 -7.22 -0.92 -23.92
C ALA A 69 -8.60 -0.88 -24.63
N CYS A 70 -9.59 -0.18 -24.08
CA CYS A 70 -10.96 -0.14 -24.64
C CYS A 70 -11.29 1.17 -25.40
N GLY A 71 -10.36 2.12 -25.46
CA GLY A 71 -10.61 3.49 -25.94
C GLY A 71 -9.91 3.92 -27.24
N ARG A 72 -9.44 3.01 -28.11
CA ARG A 72 -8.85 3.38 -29.41
C ARG A 72 -9.43 2.61 -30.57
#